data_AF-A0A964VSR0-F1
#
_entry.id   AF-A0A964VSR0-F1
#
_cell.length_a   1.000
_cell.length_b   1.000
_cell.length_c   1.000
_cell.angle_alpha   90.00
_cell.angle_beta   90.00
_cell.angle_gamma   90.00
#
_symmetry.space_group_name_H-M   'P 1'
#
loop_
_entity.id
_entity.type
_entity.pdbx_description
1 polymer ?
#
loop_
_entity_poly.entity_id
_entity_poly.type
_entity_poly.pdbx_seq_one_letter_code
_entity_poly.pdbx_strand_id
1 'polypeptide(L)'
;MKRTILVLPVLIAGLGLILTGLVTAQTFTILHSFSTSFGPSSPNGDGASPYAGLVLSGNTLYGVARWGGSFGKGTVFSLNTDGTCFTNLHNFSGGTDGAYPLGTLLLSGNTLYGTTQSGGSSGTGTIFRVSTDGTGFTNLHSFTGSDGGNPYAGVTLLGNTIYGTTTSGGQYGGGVVFGVNTDGTGFTNLHSFLPVDGLWSPNDGGAAPYAALILSGNTLFGSTKQGGNNSGSSGLGTVFMINTDGTGFTTLHNFTGGTEGVNPYGKLVLNDNFVYGTTFSGTYGSPAGYGSVFKLSLDGTVMTNLHSFYTNTDGANLIAGLTLSGTTLYGSAYVGGSLDVGTVFKINTDGTGFSRLHTFTDYPSDGANPEATMVFSGNDFYGTTQYGGSWASGTVFKLSLPRPQLTIFRSAGNFILSWPSNVAGFSFAGYSLQSAPASTGTFTNLPGATSPYTNPITGAQRFFRLISN
;
A
#
# COMPACT_ATOMS: atom_id res chain seq x y z
N MET A 1 -10.09 76.68 29.83
CA MET A 1 -9.01 76.04 29.05
C MET A 1 -8.03 75.35 30.00
N LYS A 2 -8.09 74.02 30.11
CA LYS A 2 -6.98 73.17 30.59
C LYS A 2 -7.13 71.83 29.86
N ARG A 3 -6.20 71.53 28.96
CA ARG A 3 -6.05 70.22 28.31
C ARG A 3 -5.09 69.41 29.19
N THR A 4 -5.54 68.26 29.68
CA THR A 4 -4.68 67.26 30.32
C THR A 4 -4.54 66.11 29.34
N ILE A 5 -3.34 65.91 28.82
CA ILE A 5 -2.95 64.79 27.96
C ILE A 5 -2.56 63.63 28.87
N LEU A 6 -3.28 62.52 28.80
CA LEU A 6 -2.85 61.23 29.36
C LEU A 6 -1.94 60.54 28.34
N VAL A 7 -0.67 60.34 28.71
CA VAL A 7 0.28 59.51 27.97
C VAL A 7 0.15 58.08 28.50
N LEU A 8 -0.30 57.15 27.66
CA LEU A 8 -0.18 55.71 27.92
C LEU A 8 1.23 55.26 27.53
N PRO A 9 1.97 54.50 28.37
CA PRO A 9 3.19 53.85 27.93
C PRO A 9 2.83 52.63 27.06
N VAL A 10 3.33 52.62 25.82
CA VAL A 10 3.26 51.49 24.90
C VAL A 10 4.17 50.38 25.44
N LEU A 11 3.56 49.25 25.80
CA LEU A 11 4.25 47.99 26.09
C LEU A 11 4.76 47.41 24.76
N ILE A 12 6.04 47.61 24.45
CA ILE A 12 6.70 46.92 23.34
C ILE A 12 6.97 45.49 23.79
N ALA A 13 6.02 44.58 23.53
CA ALA A 13 6.29 43.15 23.54
C ALA A 13 7.13 42.83 22.30
N GLY A 14 8.42 42.61 22.50
CA GLY A 14 9.30 42.08 21.47
C GLY A 14 8.84 40.67 21.09
N LEU A 15 8.09 40.56 20.00
CA LEU A 15 7.94 39.29 19.30
C LEU A 15 9.33 38.94 18.75
N GLY A 16 10.02 38.04 19.44
CA GLY A 16 11.09 37.27 18.84
C GLY A 16 10.50 36.49 17.66
N LEU A 17 10.73 37.00 16.45
CA LEU A 17 10.53 36.24 15.23
C LEU A 17 11.50 35.05 15.29
N ILE A 18 11.04 33.93 15.84
CA ILE A 18 11.63 32.64 15.50
C ILE A 18 11.25 32.45 14.04
N LEU A 19 12.20 32.67 13.13
CA LEU A 19 12.11 32.10 11.78
C LEU A 19 12.02 30.58 11.99
N THR A 20 10.80 30.06 12.06
CA THR A 20 10.54 28.64 11.90
C THR A 20 11.11 28.29 10.53
N GLY A 21 12.08 27.37 10.50
CA GLY A 21 12.67 26.91 9.25
C GLY A 21 11.56 26.51 8.28
N LEU A 22 11.75 26.81 7.00
CA LEU A 22 10.84 26.44 5.92
C LEU A 22 10.65 24.91 5.93
N VAL A 23 9.64 24.41 6.64
CA VAL A 23 9.22 23.02 6.52
C VAL A 23 8.71 22.90 5.10
N THR A 24 9.38 22.11 4.26
CA THR A 24 8.85 21.79 2.94
C THR A 24 7.50 21.12 3.17
N ALA A 25 6.42 21.76 2.70
CA ALA A 25 5.10 21.19 2.80
C ALA A 25 5.06 19.83 2.09
N GLN A 26 4.20 18.95 2.57
CA GLN A 26 3.83 17.76 1.84
C GLN A 26 3.30 18.17 0.46
N THR A 27 3.76 17.50 -0.60
CA THR A 27 3.28 17.76 -1.96
C THR A 27 2.58 16.54 -2.52
N PHE A 28 1.44 16.77 -3.16
CA PHE A 28 0.72 15.77 -3.94
C PHE A 28 0.82 16.15 -5.42
N THR A 29 1.08 15.17 -6.28
CA THR A 29 1.28 15.39 -7.71
C THR A 29 0.68 14.23 -8.49
N ILE A 30 -0.17 14.52 -9.46
CA ILE A 30 -0.60 13.52 -10.43
C ILE A 30 0.52 13.32 -11.45
N LEU A 31 1.02 12.08 -11.54
CA LEU A 31 2.04 11.68 -12.51
C LEU A 31 1.44 11.30 -13.85
N HIS A 32 0.26 10.67 -13.84
CA HIS A 32 -0.48 10.30 -15.04
C HIS A 32 -1.98 10.31 -14.79
N SER A 33 -2.73 10.87 -15.72
CA SER A 33 -4.20 10.82 -15.75
C SER A 33 -4.63 9.97 -16.93
N PHE A 34 -5.31 8.87 -16.65
CA PHE A 34 -5.81 7.99 -17.71
C PHE A 34 -6.96 8.67 -18.47
N SER A 35 -7.09 8.33 -19.76
CA SER A 35 -7.99 9.07 -20.65
C SER A 35 -8.91 8.17 -21.49
N THR A 36 -10.20 8.48 -21.56
CA THR A 36 -11.17 7.72 -22.38
C THR A 36 -12.14 8.66 -23.09
N SER A 37 -12.73 8.21 -24.20
CA SER A 37 -13.74 8.97 -24.95
C SER A 37 -15.17 8.50 -24.69
N PHE A 38 -15.35 7.27 -24.20
CA PHE A 38 -16.65 6.62 -24.05
C PHE A 38 -16.76 5.83 -22.74
N GLY A 39 -16.11 6.30 -21.67
CA GLY A 39 -16.09 5.65 -20.36
C GLY A 39 -14.96 4.62 -20.18
N PRO A 40 -14.75 4.13 -18.94
CA PRO A 40 -13.51 3.46 -18.56
C PRO A 40 -13.37 2.02 -19.10
N SER A 41 -14.46 1.35 -19.49
CA SER A 41 -14.41 0.04 -20.15
C SER A 41 -14.16 0.10 -21.66
N SER A 42 -14.19 1.29 -22.26
CA SER A 42 -14.05 1.46 -23.71
C SER A 42 -12.58 1.42 -24.12
N PRO A 43 -12.27 0.98 -25.36
CA PRO A 43 -10.90 1.03 -25.87
C PRO A 43 -10.30 2.43 -25.81
N ASN A 44 -9.04 2.53 -25.40
CA ASN A 44 -8.29 3.78 -25.32
C ASN A 44 -6.78 3.55 -25.47
N GLY A 45 -6.01 4.64 -25.42
CA GLY A 45 -4.57 4.62 -25.68
C GLY A 45 -3.68 4.26 -24.48
N ASP A 46 -4.20 4.33 -23.25
CA ASP A 46 -3.39 4.30 -22.02
C ASP A 46 -3.94 3.37 -20.92
N GLY A 47 -5.13 2.77 -21.09
CA GLY A 47 -5.79 1.99 -20.05
C GLY A 47 -6.73 2.83 -19.18
N ALA A 48 -7.46 2.20 -18.26
CA ALA A 48 -8.33 2.86 -17.31
C ALA A 48 -8.49 2.05 -16.02
N SER A 49 -8.85 2.75 -14.94
CA SER A 49 -9.05 2.25 -13.58
C SER A 49 -7.88 1.40 -13.09
N PRO A 50 -6.72 2.03 -12.80
CA PRO A 50 -5.54 1.36 -12.24
C PRO A 50 -5.82 0.89 -10.80
N TYR A 51 -6.33 -0.33 -10.69
CA TYR A 51 -6.84 -0.90 -9.44
C TYR A 51 -5.73 -1.41 -8.51
N ALA A 52 -4.60 -1.81 -9.08
CA ALA A 52 -3.53 -2.50 -8.38
C ALA A 52 -2.44 -1.56 -7.86
N GLY A 53 -1.66 -2.03 -6.89
CA GLY A 53 -0.39 -1.41 -6.50
C GLY A 53 0.61 -1.33 -7.63
N LEU A 54 1.56 -0.41 -7.48
CA LEU A 54 2.70 -0.25 -8.36
C LEU A 54 3.88 -1.05 -7.84
N VAL A 55 4.74 -1.51 -8.74
CA VAL A 55 6.08 -1.99 -8.42
C VAL A 55 7.12 -1.05 -9.00
N LEU A 56 8.22 -0.82 -8.29
CA LEU A 56 9.26 0.14 -8.65
C LEU A 56 10.56 -0.59 -8.98
N SER A 57 11.20 -0.21 -10.09
CA SER A 57 12.58 -0.58 -10.41
C SER A 57 13.38 0.65 -10.81
N GLY A 58 14.36 1.03 -9.99
CA GLY A 58 15.08 2.29 -10.17
C GLY A 58 14.12 3.48 -10.15
N ASN A 59 13.98 4.17 -11.28
CA ASN A 59 13.09 5.32 -11.45
C ASN A 59 11.81 5.00 -12.24
N THR A 60 11.53 3.72 -12.52
CA THR A 60 10.38 3.30 -13.33
C THR A 60 9.36 2.55 -12.47
N LEU A 61 8.13 3.06 -12.48
CA LEU A 61 6.95 2.45 -11.90
C LEU A 61 6.30 1.54 -12.95
N TYR A 62 5.86 0.36 -12.53
CA TYR A 62 5.09 -0.57 -13.34
C TYR A 62 3.78 -0.87 -12.65
N GLY A 63 2.71 -0.97 -13.43
CA GLY A 63 1.37 -1.22 -12.90
C GLY A 63 0.45 -1.84 -13.94
N VAL A 64 -0.80 -2.04 -13.54
CA VAL A 64 -1.85 -2.54 -14.43
C VAL A 64 -3.05 -1.62 -14.40
N ALA A 65 -3.66 -1.42 -15.57
CA ALA A 65 -4.94 -0.79 -15.71
C ALA A 65 -5.98 -1.87 -16.01
N ARG A 66 -7.03 -1.95 -15.17
CA ARG A 66 -8.03 -3.03 -15.26
C ARG A 66 -8.81 -3.00 -16.57
N TRP A 67 -9.12 -1.81 -17.04
CA TRP A 67 -9.92 -1.57 -18.23
C TRP A 67 -9.15 -0.71 -19.24
N GLY A 68 -9.82 -0.33 -20.34
CA GLY A 68 -9.17 0.38 -21.44
C GLY A 68 -8.17 -0.49 -22.20
N GLY A 69 -7.17 0.15 -22.81
CA GLY A 69 -6.26 -0.45 -23.77
C GLY A 69 -6.93 -0.67 -25.13
N SER A 70 -6.19 -1.25 -26.06
CA SER A 70 -6.62 -1.41 -27.47
C SER A 70 -7.94 -2.17 -27.64
N PHE A 71 -8.31 -3.03 -26.68
CA PHE A 71 -9.52 -3.87 -26.71
C PHE A 71 -10.49 -3.60 -25.55
N GLY A 72 -10.21 -2.61 -24.68
CA GLY A 72 -11.01 -2.38 -23.47
C GLY A 72 -10.86 -3.46 -22.40
N LYS A 73 -9.80 -4.29 -22.47
CA LYS A 73 -9.55 -5.45 -21.58
C LYS A 73 -8.39 -5.25 -20.61
N GLY A 74 -7.83 -4.04 -20.55
CA GLY A 74 -6.77 -3.66 -19.63
C GLY A 74 -5.37 -3.68 -20.25
N THR A 75 -4.42 -3.13 -19.50
CA THR A 75 -3.01 -2.99 -19.92
C THR A 75 -2.06 -3.30 -18.77
N VAL A 76 -0.84 -3.72 -19.11
CA VAL A 76 0.34 -3.54 -18.26
C VAL A 76 1.01 -2.25 -18.74
N PHE A 77 1.35 -1.34 -17.82
CA PHE A 77 1.99 -0.07 -18.15
C PHE A 77 3.26 0.18 -17.33
N SER A 78 4.08 1.10 -17.82
CA SER A 78 5.20 1.69 -17.11
C SER A 78 5.19 3.22 -17.23
N LEU A 79 5.75 3.91 -16.25
CA LEU A 79 6.08 5.33 -16.31
C LEU A 79 7.24 5.65 -15.36
N ASN A 80 7.92 6.77 -15.58
CA ASN A 80 8.94 7.23 -14.65
C ASN A 80 8.32 7.86 -13.39
N THR A 81 9.08 7.89 -12.29
CA THR A 81 8.70 8.52 -11.02
C THR A 81 8.49 10.04 -11.10
N ASP A 82 8.86 10.66 -12.23
CA ASP A 82 8.60 12.06 -12.55
C ASP A 82 7.39 12.27 -13.48
N GLY A 83 6.68 11.20 -13.84
CA GLY A 83 5.50 11.23 -14.72
C GLY A 83 5.81 11.13 -16.21
N THR A 84 7.09 11.08 -16.60
CA THR A 84 7.48 10.96 -18.02
C THR A 84 7.46 9.50 -18.51
N CYS A 85 7.58 9.33 -19.83
CA CYS A 85 7.77 8.02 -20.47
C CYS A 85 6.68 6.98 -20.19
N PHE A 86 5.42 7.41 -20.05
CA PHE A 86 4.30 6.48 -19.98
C PHE A 86 4.27 5.56 -21.22
N THR A 87 4.24 4.25 -21.01
CA THR A 87 4.22 3.24 -22.07
C THR A 87 3.33 2.07 -21.67
N ASN A 88 2.48 1.61 -22.58
CA ASN A 88 1.82 0.31 -22.43
C ASN A 88 2.80 -0.80 -22.82
N LEU A 89 3.15 -1.65 -21.87
CA LEU A 89 4.00 -2.82 -22.08
C LEU A 89 3.23 -3.99 -22.66
N HIS A 90 1.95 -4.12 -22.33
CA HIS A 90 1.05 -5.13 -22.91
C HIS A 90 -0.38 -4.62 -22.98
N ASN A 91 -1.09 -4.93 -24.06
CA ASN A 91 -2.52 -4.69 -24.20
C ASN A 91 -3.23 -6.05 -24.23
N PHE A 92 -4.09 -6.30 -23.25
CA PHE A 92 -4.84 -7.55 -23.19
C PHE A 92 -5.92 -7.57 -24.28
N SER A 93 -6.06 -8.72 -24.96
CA SER A 93 -7.11 -8.93 -25.95
C SER A 93 -8.42 -9.43 -25.34
N GLY A 94 -8.36 -10.02 -24.14
CA GLY A 94 -9.45 -10.77 -23.52
C GLY A 94 -9.57 -12.21 -23.97
N GLY A 95 -8.72 -12.64 -24.91
CA GLY A 95 -8.61 -14.02 -25.36
C GLY A 95 -7.64 -14.84 -24.50
N THR A 96 -6.76 -15.58 -25.15
CA THR A 96 -5.80 -16.48 -24.49
C THR A 96 -4.76 -15.77 -23.63
N ASP A 97 -4.56 -14.47 -23.80
CA ASP A 97 -3.64 -13.65 -23.00
C ASP A 97 -4.30 -13.11 -21.71
N GLY A 98 -5.61 -13.26 -21.54
CA GLY A 98 -6.34 -12.81 -20.35
C GLY A 98 -7.07 -11.48 -20.53
N ALA A 99 -7.85 -11.10 -19.52
CA ALA A 99 -8.61 -9.86 -19.42
C ALA A 99 -8.71 -9.38 -17.96
N TYR A 100 -8.76 -8.06 -17.79
CA TYR A 100 -8.97 -7.39 -16.51
C TYR A 100 -7.87 -7.72 -15.49
N PRO A 101 -6.62 -7.29 -15.74
CA PRO A 101 -5.56 -7.42 -14.75
C PRO A 101 -5.92 -6.61 -13.49
N LEU A 102 -5.78 -7.22 -12.31
CA LEU A 102 -6.27 -6.67 -11.03
C LEU A 102 -5.23 -6.70 -9.91
N GLY A 103 -4.33 -7.69 -9.91
CA GLY A 103 -3.31 -7.85 -8.87
C GLY A 103 -2.09 -6.96 -9.09
N THR A 104 -1.46 -6.53 -7.98
CA THR A 104 -0.14 -5.88 -8.02
C THR A 104 0.87 -6.79 -8.72
N LEU A 105 1.64 -6.23 -9.66
CA LEU A 105 2.69 -6.98 -10.35
C LEU A 105 3.80 -7.38 -9.39
N LEU A 106 4.35 -8.57 -9.60
CA LEU A 106 5.58 -9.01 -8.98
C LEU A 106 6.74 -8.79 -9.95
N LEU A 107 7.77 -8.06 -9.53
CA LEU A 107 8.99 -7.89 -10.30
C LEU A 107 10.09 -8.85 -9.80
N SER A 108 10.69 -9.62 -10.70
CA SER A 108 11.91 -10.40 -10.45
C SER A 108 12.88 -10.24 -11.61
N GLY A 109 14.03 -9.62 -11.33
CA GLY A 109 14.96 -9.18 -12.37
C GLY A 109 14.29 -8.18 -13.32
N ASN A 110 14.22 -8.52 -14.60
CA ASN A 110 13.55 -7.73 -15.65
C ASN A 110 12.19 -8.32 -16.06
N THR A 111 11.61 -9.19 -15.23
CA THR A 111 10.34 -9.86 -15.56
C THR A 111 9.27 -9.47 -14.56
N LEU A 112 8.14 -9.01 -15.08
CA LEU A 112 6.91 -8.73 -14.36
C LEU A 112 6.00 -9.96 -14.45
N TYR A 113 5.50 -10.41 -13.31
CA TYR A 113 4.50 -11.47 -13.20
C TYR A 113 3.20 -10.91 -12.66
N GLY A 114 2.09 -11.39 -13.18
CA GLY A 114 0.77 -10.90 -12.79
C GLY A 114 -0.34 -11.88 -13.09
N THR A 115 -1.57 -11.45 -12.78
CA THR A 115 -2.79 -12.24 -12.94
C THR A 115 -3.85 -11.44 -13.68
N THR A 116 -4.72 -12.15 -14.40
CA THR A 116 -5.92 -11.57 -15.02
C THR A 116 -7.17 -12.23 -14.45
N GLN A 117 -8.17 -11.44 -14.06
CA GLN A 117 -9.41 -11.97 -13.48
C GLN A 117 -10.21 -12.84 -14.45
N SER A 118 -10.09 -12.59 -15.76
CA SER A 118 -10.83 -13.28 -16.82
C SER A 118 -9.94 -13.57 -18.03
N GLY A 119 -10.53 -14.14 -19.08
CA GLY A 119 -9.83 -14.60 -20.27
C GLY A 119 -9.11 -15.93 -20.03
N GLY A 120 -8.15 -16.27 -20.88
CA GLY A 120 -7.57 -17.62 -20.93
C GLY A 120 -8.50 -18.61 -21.64
N SER A 121 -8.06 -19.86 -21.78
CA SER A 121 -8.78 -20.90 -22.53
C SER A 121 -10.19 -21.18 -22.02
N SER A 122 -10.44 -20.99 -20.72
CA SER A 122 -11.74 -21.24 -20.08
C SER A 122 -12.42 -19.96 -19.60
N GLY A 123 -11.86 -18.78 -19.88
CA GLY A 123 -12.43 -17.50 -19.47
C GLY A 123 -12.33 -17.17 -17.97
N THR A 124 -11.70 -18.03 -17.16
CA THR A 124 -11.64 -17.91 -15.70
C THR A 124 -10.38 -17.20 -15.18
N GLY A 125 -9.51 -16.72 -16.06
CA GLY A 125 -8.31 -15.95 -15.70
C GLY A 125 -6.99 -16.63 -16.06
N THR A 126 -5.91 -15.87 -15.94
CA THR A 126 -4.55 -16.35 -16.28
C THR A 126 -3.51 -15.89 -15.26
N ILE A 127 -2.37 -16.58 -15.27
CA ILE A 127 -1.09 -16.09 -14.73
C ILE A 127 -0.22 -15.77 -15.95
N PHE A 128 0.41 -14.59 -15.96
CA PHE A 128 1.25 -14.17 -17.07
C PHE A 128 2.61 -13.68 -16.58
N ARG A 129 3.55 -13.59 -17.51
CA ARG A 129 4.76 -12.78 -17.39
C ARG A 129 4.97 -11.90 -18.61
N VAL A 130 5.67 -10.79 -18.41
CA VAL A 130 6.13 -9.89 -19.47
C VAL A 130 7.44 -9.23 -19.04
N SER A 131 8.35 -8.95 -19.97
CA SER A 131 9.57 -8.22 -19.65
C SER A 131 9.29 -6.75 -19.38
N THR A 132 10.14 -6.08 -18.60
CA THR A 132 10.00 -4.66 -18.27
C THR A 132 10.11 -3.72 -19.48
N ASP A 133 10.61 -4.23 -20.61
CA ASP A 133 10.63 -3.53 -21.92
C ASP A 133 9.39 -3.84 -22.79
N GLY A 134 8.43 -4.61 -22.28
CA GLY A 134 7.20 -5.02 -22.97
C GLY A 134 7.36 -6.22 -23.90
N THR A 135 8.55 -6.78 -24.04
CA THR A 135 8.76 -7.98 -24.85
C THR A 135 8.43 -9.26 -24.09
N GLY A 136 8.37 -10.39 -24.81
CA GLY A 136 8.34 -11.71 -24.18
C GLY A 136 7.09 -12.04 -23.36
N PHE A 137 5.95 -11.40 -23.63
CA PHE A 137 4.69 -11.76 -22.98
C PHE A 137 4.42 -13.26 -23.13
N THR A 138 4.15 -13.92 -22.00
CA THR A 138 3.83 -15.35 -21.95
C THR A 138 2.68 -15.56 -20.97
N ASN A 139 1.62 -16.24 -21.42
CA ASN A 139 0.64 -16.83 -20.50
C ASN A 139 1.28 -18.10 -19.90
N LEU A 140 1.50 -18.07 -18.58
CA LEU A 140 2.11 -19.15 -17.82
C LEU A 140 1.09 -20.23 -17.42
N HIS A 141 -0.15 -19.83 -17.18
CA HIS A 141 -1.23 -20.74 -16.81
C HIS A 141 -2.60 -20.14 -17.15
N SER A 142 -3.45 -20.91 -17.81
CA SER A 142 -4.88 -20.60 -17.92
C SER A 142 -5.65 -21.47 -16.95
N PHE A 143 -6.31 -20.81 -16.00
CA PHE A 143 -7.22 -21.50 -15.10
C PHE A 143 -8.38 -22.11 -15.88
N THR A 144 -8.91 -23.20 -15.36
CA THR A 144 -9.99 -23.99 -15.94
C THR A 144 -11.28 -23.94 -15.12
N GLY A 145 -11.22 -23.32 -13.93
CA GLY A 145 -12.30 -23.33 -12.95
C GLY A 145 -12.16 -24.47 -11.94
N SER A 146 -11.82 -25.67 -12.39
CA SER A 146 -11.57 -26.81 -11.50
C SER A 146 -10.25 -26.74 -10.74
N ASP A 147 -9.27 -26.01 -11.27
CA ASP A 147 -7.94 -25.76 -10.68
C ASP A 147 -7.82 -24.36 -10.04
N GLY A 148 -8.93 -23.62 -9.98
CA GLY A 148 -9.00 -22.23 -9.54
C GLY A 148 -9.66 -21.34 -10.58
N GLY A 149 -9.99 -20.12 -10.20
CA GLY A 149 -10.62 -19.13 -11.06
C GLY A 149 -10.72 -17.76 -10.40
N ASN A 150 -10.79 -16.72 -11.22
CA ASN A 150 -10.87 -15.33 -10.79
C ASN A 150 -9.72 -14.93 -9.84
N PRO A 151 -8.44 -15.02 -10.29
CA PRO A 151 -7.31 -14.51 -9.51
C PRO A 151 -7.37 -12.97 -9.45
N TYR A 152 -7.58 -12.42 -8.25
CA TYR A 152 -7.68 -10.96 -8.05
C TYR A 152 -6.41 -10.37 -7.45
N ALA A 153 -5.64 -11.21 -6.76
CA ALA A 153 -4.43 -10.81 -6.06
C ALA A 153 -3.19 -10.83 -6.99
N GLY A 154 -2.18 -10.07 -6.59
CA GLY A 154 -0.82 -10.27 -7.06
C GLY A 154 -0.25 -11.62 -6.60
N VAL A 155 0.90 -11.99 -7.15
CA VAL A 155 1.59 -13.24 -6.83
C VAL A 155 2.87 -13.00 -6.03
N THR A 156 3.40 -14.07 -5.43
CA THR A 156 4.62 -14.05 -4.63
C THR A 156 5.58 -15.14 -5.12
N LEU A 157 6.88 -14.87 -5.19
CA LEU A 157 7.88 -15.79 -5.72
C LEU A 157 8.79 -16.31 -4.62
N LEU A 158 9.02 -17.62 -4.58
CA LEU A 158 10.12 -18.25 -3.84
C LEU A 158 10.92 -19.13 -4.79
N GLY A 159 12.21 -18.81 -4.96
CA GLY A 159 13.05 -19.51 -5.94
C GLY A 159 12.49 -19.36 -7.35
N ASN A 160 12.06 -20.47 -7.95
CA ASN A 160 11.46 -20.50 -9.28
C ASN A 160 9.93 -20.69 -9.28
N THR A 161 9.29 -20.69 -8.11
CA THR A 161 7.85 -20.99 -7.99
C THR A 161 7.08 -19.76 -7.55
N ILE A 162 6.08 -19.42 -8.35
CA ILE A 162 5.10 -18.36 -8.16
C ILE A 162 3.93 -18.96 -7.38
N TYR A 163 3.63 -18.37 -6.24
CA TYR A 163 2.51 -18.70 -5.39
C TYR A 163 1.46 -17.61 -5.46
N GLY A 164 0.20 -18.00 -5.43
CA GLY A 164 -0.91 -17.06 -5.45
C GLY A 164 -2.22 -17.71 -5.04
N THR A 165 -3.28 -16.91 -5.16
CA THR A 165 -4.63 -17.29 -4.75
C THR A 165 -5.63 -17.04 -5.86
N THR A 166 -6.68 -17.85 -5.88
CA THR A 166 -7.86 -17.62 -6.73
C THR A 166 -9.09 -17.43 -5.86
N THR A 167 -9.95 -16.48 -6.19
CA THR A 167 -11.12 -16.16 -5.34
C THR A 167 -12.27 -17.16 -5.48
N SER A 168 -12.27 -17.97 -6.54
CA SER A 168 -13.28 -18.98 -6.85
C SER A 168 -12.64 -20.20 -7.49
N GLY A 169 -13.47 -21.23 -7.75
CA GLY A 169 -13.02 -22.46 -8.39
C GLY A 169 -12.31 -23.40 -7.41
N GLY A 170 -11.53 -24.33 -7.96
CA GLY A 170 -10.96 -25.44 -7.19
C GLY A 170 -11.97 -26.56 -6.97
N GLN A 171 -11.56 -27.61 -6.24
CA GLN A 171 -12.37 -28.81 -6.01
C GLN A 171 -13.76 -28.51 -5.44
N TYR A 172 -13.87 -27.47 -4.60
CA TYR A 172 -15.09 -27.11 -3.89
C TYR A 172 -15.70 -25.77 -4.33
N GLY A 173 -15.00 -25.00 -5.18
CA GLY A 173 -15.50 -23.72 -5.68
C GLY A 173 -15.20 -22.49 -4.79
N GLY A 174 -14.58 -22.68 -3.62
CA GLY A 174 -14.24 -21.60 -2.68
C GLY A 174 -12.92 -20.88 -2.98
N GLY A 175 -12.20 -21.25 -4.04
CA GLY A 175 -10.88 -20.71 -4.37
C GLY A 175 -9.74 -21.65 -3.97
N VAL A 176 -8.53 -21.35 -4.44
CA VAL A 176 -7.33 -22.17 -4.15
C VAL A 176 -6.13 -21.32 -3.75
N VAL A 177 -5.19 -21.95 -3.05
CA VAL A 177 -3.78 -21.56 -3.02
C VAL A 177 -3.06 -22.40 -4.07
N PHE A 178 -2.31 -21.78 -4.97
CA PHE A 178 -1.58 -22.49 -6.02
C PHE A 178 -0.08 -22.19 -5.98
N GLY A 179 0.70 -23.07 -6.61
CA GLY A 179 2.08 -22.84 -7.03
C GLY A 179 2.24 -23.14 -8.52
N VAL A 180 3.06 -22.38 -9.24
CA VAL A 180 3.45 -22.63 -10.64
C VAL A 180 4.87 -22.15 -10.87
N ASN A 181 5.67 -22.84 -11.69
CA ASN A 181 7.02 -22.39 -11.99
C ASN A 181 7.01 -21.14 -12.89
N THR A 182 8.08 -20.33 -12.85
CA THR A 182 8.17 -19.12 -13.69
C THR A 182 8.18 -19.41 -15.19
N ASP A 183 8.44 -20.67 -15.58
CA ASP A 183 8.37 -21.17 -16.95
C ASP A 183 6.97 -21.67 -17.37
N GLY A 184 6.00 -21.68 -16.44
CA GLY A 184 4.63 -22.16 -16.65
C GLY A 184 4.43 -23.66 -16.37
N THR A 185 5.49 -24.39 -16.02
CA THR A 185 5.38 -25.81 -15.66
C THR A 185 5.01 -26.01 -14.19
N GLY A 186 4.67 -27.25 -13.83
CA GLY A 186 4.55 -27.64 -12.41
C GLY A 186 3.42 -26.97 -11.65
N PHE A 187 2.32 -26.59 -12.32
CA PHE A 187 1.13 -26.09 -11.63
C PHE A 187 0.65 -27.08 -10.58
N THR A 188 0.48 -26.61 -9.35
CA THR A 188 0.07 -27.42 -8.19
C THR A 188 -1.00 -26.66 -7.41
N ASN A 189 -2.10 -27.33 -7.11
CA ASN A 189 -3.09 -26.85 -6.15
C ASN A 189 -2.62 -27.26 -4.74
N LEU A 190 -2.22 -26.29 -3.93
CA LEU A 190 -1.66 -26.51 -2.59
C LEU A 190 -2.76 -26.64 -1.55
N HIS A 191 -3.89 -25.95 -1.75
CA HIS A 191 -5.05 -26.03 -0.87
C HIS A 191 -6.30 -25.52 -1.60
N SER A 192 -7.44 -26.19 -1.39
CA SER A 192 -8.73 -25.80 -1.94
C SER A 192 -9.70 -25.45 -0.82
N PHE A 193 -10.23 -24.22 -0.85
CA PHE A 193 -11.18 -23.75 0.15
C PHE A 193 -12.60 -24.22 -0.17
N LEU A 194 -13.38 -24.50 0.88
CA LEU A 194 -14.82 -24.76 0.77
C LEU A 194 -15.59 -23.46 0.43
N PRO A 195 -16.70 -23.52 -0.31
CA PRO A 195 -17.55 -22.36 -0.55
C PRO A 195 -18.36 -22.02 0.72
N VAL A 196 -18.86 -20.78 0.80
CA VAL A 196 -19.86 -20.40 1.82
C VAL A 196 -21.25 -20.71 1.25
N ASP A 197 -21.85 -21.83 1.64
CA ASP A 197 -23.14 -22.28 1.14
C ASP A 197 -24.30 -22.11 2.15
N GLY A 198 -24.07 -21.37 3.24
CA GLY A 198 -25.12 -21.01 4.23
C GLY A 198 -25.63 -22.18 5.08
N LEU A 199 -25.15 -23.39 4.82
CA LEU A 199 -25.25 -24.51 5.74
C LEU A 199 -24.06 -24.40 6.69
N TRP A 200 -24.28 -24.63 7.98
CA TRP A 200 -23.27 -24.51 9.05
C TRP A 200 -22.21 -25.62 8.96
N SER A 201 -21.65 -25.85 7.77
CA SER A 201 -20.48 -26.71 7.61
C SER A 201 -19.28 -26.01 8.25
N PRO A 202 -18.44 -26.74 9.00
CA PRO A 202 -17.13 -26.25 9.36
C PRO A 202 -16.39 -25.99 8.05
N ASN A 203 -16.40 -24.73 7.60
CA ASN A 203 -15.60 -24.32 6.47
C ASN A 203 -14.13 -24.55 6.85
N ASP A 204 -13.32 -24.92 5.86
CA ASP A 204 -11.94 -25.39 6.03
C ASP A 204 -10.98 -24.24 6.42
N GLY A 205 -11.41 -23.37 7.33
CA GLY A 205 -10.63 -22.23 7.78
C GLY A 205 -10.74 -20.99 6.91
N GLY A 206 -11.78 -20.83 6.08
CA GLY A 206 -11.99 -19.66 5.23
C GLY A 206 -12.56 -19.96 3.83
N ALA A 207 -12.92 -18.91 3.07
CA ALA A 207 -13.38 -18.98 1.68
C ALA A 207 -13.07 -17.69 0.90
N ALA A 208 -12.85 -17.82 -0.42
CA ALA A 208 -12.52 -16.74 -1.33
C ALA A 208 -11.27 -15.95 -0.91
N PRO A 209 -10.07 -16.53 -0.98
CA PRO A 209 -8.82 -15.81 -0.73
C PRO A 209 -8.67 -14.66 -1.73
N TYR A 210 -8.60 -13.43 -1.21
CA TYR A 210 -8.65 -12.20 -2.01
C TYR A 210 -7.32 -11.45 -2.04
N ALA A 211 -6.53 -11.61 -0.98
CA ALA A 211 -5.26 -10.94 -0.81
C ALA A 211 -4.11 -11.74 -1.44
N ALA A 212 -3.04 -11.03 -1.82
CA ALA A 212 -1.78 -11.67 -2.21
C ALA A 212 -1.12 -12.30 -0.98
N LEU A 213 -0.45 -13.43 -1.20
CA LEU A 213 0.29 -14.14 -0.16
C LEU A 213 1.55 -13.38 0.23
N ILE A 214 1.99 -13.52 1.48
CA ILE A 214 3.33 -13.11 1.92
C ILE A 214 4.11 -14.32 2.41
N LEU A 215 5.44 -14.24 2.35
CA LEU A 215 6.34 -15.32 2.72
C LEU A 215 7.13 -14.98 3.98
N SER A 216 7.29 -15.96 4.87
CA SER A 216 8.35 -16.00 5.86
C SER A 216 9.02 -17.37 5.80
N GLY A 217 10.28 -17.41 5.33
CA GLY A 217 10.95 -18.66 4.99
C GLY A 217 10.16 -19.45 3.94
N ASN A 218 9.76 -20.68 4.30
CA ASN A 218 8.98 -21.58 3.43
C ASN A 218 7.48 -21.56 3.72
N THR A 219 7.00 -20.62 4.54
CA THR A 219 5.60 -20.51 4.94
C THR A 219 4.94 -19.33 4.25
N LEU A 220 3.83 -19.60 3.58
CA LEU A 220 2.92 -18.62 2.98
C LEU A 220 1.87 -18.21 4.02
N PHE A 221 1.61 -16.92 4.13
CA PHE A 221 0.52 -16.35 4.90
C PHE A 221 -0.45 -15.65 3.96
N GLY A 222 -1.74 -15.82 4.20
CA GLY A 222 -2.79 -15.24 3.40
C GLY A 222 -4.04 -14.95 4.21
N SER A 223 -5.02 -14.34 3.56
CA SER A 223 -6.33 -14.09 4.16
C SER A 223 -7.45 -14.47 3.22
N THR A 224 -8.57 -14.91 3.81
CA THR A 224 -9.83 -15.14 3.10
C THR A 224 -10.82 -14.04 3.45
N LYS A 225 -11.59 -13.56 2.47
CA LYS A 225 -12.60 -12.52 2.77
C LYS A 225 -13.83 -13.09 3.49
N GLN A 226 -14.08 -14.39 3.33
CA GLN A 226 -15.26 -15.10 3.82
C GLN A 226 -14.85 -16.37 4.57
N GLY A 227 -15.83 -17.06 5.15
CA GLY A 227 -15.63 -18.24 6.00
C GLY A 227 -15.40 -17.88 7.46
N GLY A 228 -14.83 -18.79 8.25
CA GLY A 228 -14.58 -18.63 9.69
C GLY A 228 -15.64 -19.28 10.60
N ASN A 229 -15.32 -19.42 11.89
CA ASN A 229 -16.25 -19.93 12.91
C ASN A 229 -17.42 -18.94 13.12
N ASN A 230 -18.68 -19.42 13.01
CA ASN A 230 -19.92 -18.62 13.17
C ASN A 230 -20.17 -17.56 12.09
N SER A 231 -19.69 -17.75 10.86
CA SER A 231 -19.74 -16.72 9.81
C SER A 231 -21.12 -16.41 9.20
N GLY A 232 -22.19 -17.12 9.59
CA GLY A 232 -23.52 -17.00 8.97
C GLY A 232 -23.46 -17.07 7.43
N SER A 233 -24.47 -16.53 6.74
CA SER A 233 -24.57 -16.54 5.28
C SER A 233 -23.80 -15.40 4.56
N SER A 234 -23.12 -14.50 5.27
CA SER A 234 -22.59 -13.26 4.65
C SER A 234 -21.19 -12.79 5.10
N GLY A 235 -20.47 -13.56 5.93
CA GLY A 235 -18.99 -13.58 5.99
C GLY A 235 -18.31 -12.96 7.21
N LEU A 236 -17.26 -13.62 7.73
CA LEU A 236 -16.26 -13.09 8.67
C LEU A 236 -14.91 -13.82 8.46
N GLY A 237 -14.10 -13.38 7.50
CA GLY A 237 -12.92 -14.10 6.98
C GLY A 237 -11.83 -14.58 7.95
N THR A 238 -10.70 -15.04 7.41
CA THR A 238 -9.61 -15.62 8.21
C THR A 238 -8.24 -15.11 7.81
N VAL A 239 -7.26 -15.30 8.70
CA VAL A 239 -5.83 -15.32 8.35
C VAL A 239 -5.39 -16.78 8.44
N PHE A 240 -4.69 -17.27 7.42
CA PHE A 240 -4.16 -18.63 7.38
C PHE A 240 -2.66 -18.63 7.06
N MET A 241 -2.04 -19.76 7.35
CA MET A 241 -0.71 -20.09 6.86
C MET A 241 -0.68 -21.48 6.23
N ILE A 242 0.24 -21.70 5.31
CA ILE A 242 0.50 -22.99 4.66
C ILE A 242 1.96 -23.06 4.22
N ASN A 243 2.58 -24.23 4.27
CA ASN A 243 3.92 -24.39 3.70
C ASN A 243 3.87 -24.35 2.18
N THR A 244 4.98 -23.94 1.58
CA THR A 244 5.13 -23.87 0.11
C THR A 244 5.03 -25.22 -0.61
N ASP A 245 5.14 -26.33 0.12
CA ASP A 245 4.88 -27.69 -0.38
C ASP A 245 3.40 -28.12 -0.25
N GLY A 246 2.53 -27.24 0.26
CA GLY A 246 1.11 -27.48 0.49
C GLY A 246 0.78 -28.18 1.82
N THR A 247 1.79 -28.54 2.61
CA THR A 247 1.57 -29.13 3.94
C THR A 247 1.29 -28.06 4.99
N GLY A 248 0.78 -28.48 6.16
CA GLY A 248 0.70 -27.61 7.33
C GLY A 248 -0.27 -26.43 7.21
N PHE A 249 -1.29 -26.53 6.35
CA PHE A 249 -2.36 -25.53 6.30
C PHE A 249 -2.98 -25.36 7.69
N THR A 250 -2.99 -24.12 8.19
CA THR A 250 -3.48 -23.76 9.51
C THR A 250 -4.19 -22.43 9.45
N THR A 251 -5.41 -22.35 9.98
CA THR A 251 -6.07 -21.07 10.24
C THR A 251 -5.48 -20.44 11.50
N LEU A 252 -4.80 -19.31 11.35
CA LEU A 252 -4.20 -18.57 12.45
C LEU A 252 -5.22 -17.74 13.21
N HIS A 253 -6.19 -17.16 12.50
CA HIS A 253 -7.22 -16.33 13.12
C HIS A 253 -8.53 -16.40 12.35
N ASN A 254 -9.63 -16.48 13.09
CA ASN A 254 -10.98 -16.33 12.55
C ASN A 254 -11.53 -14.99 13.01
N PHE A 255 -11.88 -14.11 12.07
CA PHE A 255 -12.50 -12.84 12.44
C PHE A 255 -13.90 -13.09 12.99
N THR A 256 -14.24 -12.36 14.04
CA THR A 256 -15.53 -12.41 14.74
C THR A 256 -16.31 -11.10 14.57
N GLY A 257 -15.69 -10.09 13.97
CA GLY A 257 -16.23 -8.74 13.83
C GLY A 257 -15.96 -7.87 15.05
N GLY A 258 -16.87 -6.97 15.38
CA GLY A 258 -16.66 -6.02 16.47
C GLY A 258 -15.54 -5.02 16.13
N THR A 259 -14.56 -4.87 17.03
CA THR A 259 -13.45 -3.91 16.87
C THR A 259 -12.32 -4.43 15.98
N GLU A 260 -12.18 -5.73 15.75
CA GLU A 260 -11.21 -6.25 14.77
C GLU A 260 -11.69 -6.12 13.32
N GLY A 261 -12.99 -5.88 13.12
CA GLY A 261 -13.60 -5.77 11.80
C GLY A 261 -13.71 -7.11 11.07
N VAL A 262 -14.10 -7.05 9.80
CA VAL A 262 -14.46 -8.22 8.98
C VAL A 262 -13.93 -8.10 7.55
N ASN A 263 -13.89 -9.23 6.83
CA ASN A 263 -13.44 -9.32 5.43
C ASN A 263 -12.02 -8.74 5.21
N PRO A 264 -10.96 -9.45 5.64
CA PRO A 264 -9.58 -9.01 5.42
C PRO A 264 -9.17 -9.09 3.93
N TYR A 265 -9.44 -8.02 3.17
CA TYR A 265 -9.13 -7.93 1.73
C TYR A 265 -7.67 -7.60 1.41
N GLY A 266 -7.06 -6.75 2.24
CA GLY A 266 -5.76 -6.17 1.95
C GLY A 266 -4.63 -7.19 2.03
N LYS A 267 -3.63 -7.03 1.16
CA LYS A 267 -2.35 -7.75 1.28
C LYS A 267 -1.79 -7.53 2.69
N LEU A 268 -1.49 -8.65 3.36
CA LEU A 268 -0.84 -8.67 4.66
C LEU A 268 0.60 -8.14 4.55
N VAL A 269 1.15 -7.63 5.63
CA VAL A 269 2.59 -7.38 5.78
C VAL A 269 3.08 -8.02 7.06
N LEU A 270 4.36 -8.37 7.14
CA LEU A 270 4.92 -9.00 8.33
C LEU A 270 6.25 -8.38 8.75
N ASN A 271 6.57 -8.56 10.01
CA ASN A 271 7.93 -8.53 10.53
C ASN A 271 8.24 -9.88 11.18
N ASP A 272 9.37 -9.99 11.86
CA ASP A 272 9.85 -11.24 12.45
C ASP A 272 8.88 -11.89 13.45
N ASN A 273 7.91 -11.14 13.99
CA ASN A 273 7.04 -11.61 15.07
C ASN A 273 5.54 -11.51 14.76
N PHE A 274 5.14 -10.63 13.86
CA PHE A 274 3.74 -10.27 13.66
C PHE A 274 3.38 -10.12 12.19
N VAL A 275 2.15 -10.50 11.89
CA VAL A 275 1.42 -10.15 10.67
C VAL A 275 0.53 -8.94 10.97
N TYR A 276 0.45 -8.03 10.01
CA TYR A 276 -0.43 -6.87 10.03
C TYR A 276 -1.30 -6.89 8.79
N GLY A 277 -2.52 -6.38 8.93
CA GLY A 277 -3.44 -6.29 7.82
C GLY A 277 -4.58 -5.34 8.09
N THR A 278 -5.48 -5.29 7.12
CA THR A 278 -6.67 -4.45 7.15
C THR A 278 -7.92 -5.30 7.05
N THR A 279 -9.00 -4.86 7.68
CA THR A 279 -10.35 -5.38 7.48
C THR A 279 -11.22 -4.33 6.79
N PHE A 280 -12.08 -4.79 5.89
CA PHE A 280 -12.92 -3.93 5.06
C PHE A 280 -13.90 -3.09 5.87
N SER A 281 -14.68 -3.73 6.72
CA SER A 281 -15.78 -3.08 7.44
C SER A 281 -15.81 -3.53 8.90
N GLY A 282 -16.55 -2.78 9.74
CA GLY A 282 -17.03 -3.31 11.01
C GLY A 282 -18.16 -4.31 10.79
N THR A 283 -18.61 -4.99 11.86
CA THR A 283 -19.89 -5.71 11.80
C THR A 283 -21.06 -4.72 11.68
N TYR A 284 -22.08 -5.12 10.91
CA TYR A 284 -23.32 -4.36 10.73
C TYR A 284 -23.94 -4.01 12.10
N GLY A 285 -24.13 -2.71 12.38
CA GLY A 285 -24.68 -2.23 13.67
C GLY A 285 -23.66 -2.03 14.80
N SER A 286 -22.36 -2.24 14.57
CA SER A 286 -21.29 -1.89 15.52
C SER A 286 -20.80 -0.44 15.30
N PRO A 287 -20.41 0.29 16.36
CA PRO A 287 -19.78 1.61 16.22
C PRO A 287 -18.49 1.60 15.38
N ALA A 288 -17.79 0.46 15.23
CA ALA A 288 -16.53 0.30 14.46
C ALA A 288 -16.72 0.25 12.92
N GLY A 289 -17.67 1.00 12.39
CA GLY A 289 -18.42 0.74 11.15
C GLY A 289 -17.64 0.58 9.83
N TYR A 290 -16.35 0.92 9.74
CA TYR A 290 -15.68 1.05 8.45
C TYR A 290 -14.34 0.33 8.28
N GLY A 291 -14.05 -0.66 9.13
CA GLY A 291 -12.86 -1.50 9.01
C GLY A 291 -11.82 -1.20 10.08
N SER A 292 -10.72 -1.96 10.06
CA SER A 292 -9.71 -1.91 11.11
C SER A 292 -8.30 -2.18 10.57
N VAL A 293 -7.28 -1.65 11.25
CA VAL A 293 -5.90 -2.14 11.16
C VAL A 293 -5.66 -3.10 12.32
N PHE A 294 -5.20 -4.30 12.01
CA PHE A 294 -4.90 -5.31 13.02
C PHE A 294 -3.43 -5.74 13.01
N LYS A 295 -3.05 -6.37 14.11
CA LYS A 295 -1.77 -7.03 14.35
C LYS A 295 -2.02 -8.40 14.95
N LEU A 296 -1.44 -9.44 14.38
CA LEU A 296 -1.58 -10.84 14.78
C LEU A 296 -0.19 -11.45 14.99
N SER A 297 0.04 -12.16 16.09
CA SER A 297 1.28 -12.92 16.28
C SER A 297 1.39 -14.06 15.26
N LEU A 298 2.61 -14.40 14.84
CA LEU A 298 2.83 -15.47 13.85
C LEU A 298 2.34 -16.87 14.31
N ASP A 299 2.19 -17.07 15.62
CA ASP A 299 1.59 -18.29 16.21
C ASP A 299 0.05 -18.22 16.34
N GLY A 300 -0.58 -17.10 15.94
CA GLY A 300 -2.03 -16.89 16.02
C GLY A 300 -2.57 -16.60 17.42
N THR A 301 -1.73 -16.58 18.46
CA THR A 301 -2.20 -16.50 19.86
C THR A 301 -2.62 -15.10 20.31
N VAL A 302 -2.09 -14.04 19.68
CA VAL A 302 -2.32 -12.65 20.08
C VAL A 302 -2.80 -11.83 18.90
N MET A 303 -4.09 -11.49 18.93
CA MET A 303 -4.72 -10.54 18.01
C MET A 303 -4.92 -9.19 18.70
N THR A 304 -4.44 -8.12 18.08
CA THR A 304 -4.55 -6.74 18.57
C THR A 304 -5.17 -5.86 17.49
N ASN A 305 -6.27 -5.18 17.81
CA ASN A 305 -6.75 -4.08 16.99
C ASN A 305 -5.86 -2.85 17.22
N LEU A 306 -5.16 -2.39 16.19
CA LEU A 306 -4.30 -1.19 16.27
C LEU A 306 -5.11 0.08 16.06
N HIS A 307 -6.11 0.02 15.17
CA HIS A 307 -7.01 1.13 14.90
C HIS A 307 -8.31 0.63 14.31
N SER A 308 -9.41 1.27 14.68
CA SER A 308 -10.73 1.04 14.12
C SER A 308 -11.17 2.34 13.47
N PHE A 309 -11.73 2.25 12.27
CA PHE A 309 -12.21 3.40 11.53
C PHE A 309 -13.69 3.63 11.87
N TYR A 310 -13.96 4.70 12.62
CA TYR A 310 -15.28 4.99 13.21
C TYR A 310 -16.08 6.02 12.42
N THR A 311 -15.40 6.87 11.65
CA THR A 311 -16.01 7.95 10.88
C THR A 311 -15.47 7.95 9.46
N ASN A 312 -16.26 8.46 8.53
CA ASN A 312 -15.79 8.71 7.18
C ASN A 312 -14.63 9.72 7.14
N THR A 313 -14.47 10.57 8.16
CA THR A 313 -13.34 11.50 8.20
C THR A 313 -11.98 10.81 8.27
N ASP A 314 -11.87 9.69 9.00
CA ASP A 314 -10.59 8.99 9.18
C ASP A 314 -10.21 8.14 7.95
N GLY A 315 -11.22 7.75 7.18
CA GLY A 315 -11.13 6.76 6.12
C GLY A 315 -12.04 5.59 6.41
N ALA A 316 -12.47 4.86 5.39
CA ALA A 316 -13.40 3.76 5.48
C ALA A 316 -13.16 2.74 4.34
N ASN A 317 -13.61 1.50 4.54
CA ASN A 317 -13.55 0.44 3.53
C ASN A 317 -12.11 0.12 3.12
N LEU A 318 -11.32 -0.41 4.04
CA LEU A 318 -9.91 -0.71 3.77
C LEU A 318 -9.79 -1.93 2.85
N ILE A 319 -9.66 -1.69 1.55
CA ILE A 319 -9.42 -2.72 0.54
C ILE A 319 -7.91 -2.88 0.30
N ALA A 320 -7.17 -1.77 0.34
CA ALA A 320 -5.73 -1.77 0.16
C ALA A 320 -5.03 -2.53 1.30
N GLY A 321 -3.97 -3.25 0.93
CA GLY A 321 -3.00 -3.75 1.91
C GLY A 321 -2.21 -2.62 2.56
N LEU A 322 -1.38 -2.98 3.53
CA LEU A 322 -0.46 -2.05 4.18
C LEU A 322 0.91 -2.09 3.52
N THR A 323 1.71 -1.06 3.77
CA THR A 323 3.16 -1.12 3.57
C THR A 323 3.86 -0.79 4.86
N LEU A 324 4.82 -1.63 5.24
CA LEU A 324 5.60 -1.48 6.45
C LEU A 324 6.95 -0.83 6.12
N SER A 325 7.29 0.26 6.80
CA SER A 325 8.62 0.88 6.77
C SER A 325 9.08 1.14 8.20
N GLY A 326 10.11 0.42 8.64
CA GLY A 326 10.54 0.42 10.05
C GLY A 326 9.41 -0.01 10.98
N THR A 327 8.97 0.89 11.86
CA THR A 327 7.86 0.67 12.81
C THR A 327 6.57 1.37 12.40
N THR A 328 6.47 1.86 11.16
CA THR A 328 5.29 2.58 10.66
C THR A 328 4.62 1.81 9.52
N LEU A 329 3.32 1.60 9.66
CA LEU A 329 2.42 1.09 8.66
C LEU A 329 1.78 2.25 7.90
N TYR A 330 1.73 2.13 6.59
CA TYR A 330 1.09 3.08 5.69
C TYR A 330 0.00 2.35 4.92
N GLY A 331 -1.13 3.01 4.72
CA GLY A 331 -2.27 2.44 4.01
C GLY A 331 -3.14 3.53 3.41
N SER A 332 -4.12 3.09 2.62
CA SER A 332 -5.15 3.96 2.08
C SER A 332 -6.52 3.41 2.42
N ALA A 333 -7.48 4.33 2.53
CA ALA A 333 -8.88 3.99 2.73
C ALA A 333 -9.67 4.33 1.45
N TYR A 334 -10.51 3.40 1.02
CA TYR A 334 -11.25 3.49 -0.24
C TYR A 334 -12.21 4.69 -0.27
N VAL A 335 -12.91 4.94 0.84
CA VAL A 335 -13.79 6.09 1.01
C VAL A 335 -13.41 6.85 2.27
N GLY A 336 -13.91 8.07 2.38
CA GLY A 336 -13.64 8.98 3.49
C GLY A 336 -13.01 10.30 3.05
N GLY A 337 -12.69 11.16 4.01
CA GLY A 337 -12.36 12.56 3.73
C GLY A 337 -13.59 13.45 3.60
N SER A 338 -13.44 14.68 3.08
CA SER A 338 -14.54 15.66 3.00
C SER A 338 -15.56 15.37 1.88
N LEU A 339 -15.20 14.56 0.89
CA LEU A 339 -16.08 14.15 -0.22
C LEU A 339 -16.29 12.63 -0.28
N ASP A 340 -15.89 11.89 0.75
CA ASP A 340 -15.95 10.41 0.79
C ASP A 340 -15.19 9.70 -0.35
N VAL A 341 -14.13 10.32 -0.87
CA VAL A 341 -13.32 9.84 -2.02
C VAL A 341 -11.99 9.20 -1.63
N GLY A 342 -11.73 9.05 -0.33
CA GLY A 342 -10.61 8.27 0.20
C GLY A 342 -9.55 9.09 0.94
N THR A 343 -8.72 8.37 1.70
CA THR A 343 -7.61 8.95 2.46
C THR A 343 -6.35 8.10 2.34
N VAL A 344 -5.19 8.72 2.60
CA VAL A 344 -3.93 8.04 2.87
C VAL A 344 -3.59 8.27 4.33
N PHE A 345 -3.22 7.21 5.06
CA PHE A 345 -2.91 7.29 6.49
C PHE A 345 -1.61 6.58 6.83
N LYS A 346 -1.12 6.86 8.04
CA LYS A 346 -0.09 6.09 8.70
C LYS A 346 -0.49 5.73 10.13
N ILE A 347 0.12 4.69 10.67
CA ILE A 347 0.03 4.30 12.09
C ILE A 347 1.28 3.53 12.49
N ASN A 348 1.71 3.63 13.74
CA ASN A 348 2.83 2.82 14.22
C ASN A 348 2.38 1.37 14.47
N THR A 349 3.33 0.43 14.42
CA THR A 349 3.10 -1.01 14.67
C THR A 349 2.68 -1.33 16.11
N ASP A 350 2.69 -0.34 17.00
CA ASP A 350 2.17 -0.41 18.37
C ASP A 350 0.77 0.22 18.53
N GLY A 351 0.18 0.71 17.43
CA GLY A 351 -1.14 1.35 17.39
C GLY A 351 -1.13 2.85 17.70
N THR A 352 0.02 3.42 18.07
CA THR A 352 0.14 4.86 18.32
C THR A 352 0.35 5.65 17.03
N GLY A 353 0.22 6.98 17.10
CA GLY A 353 0.65 7.86 16.02
C GLY A 353 -0.17 7.76 14.73
N PHE A 354 -1.42 7.27 14.81
CA PHE A 354 -2.34 7.34 13.68
C PHE A 354 -2.48 8.78 13.20
N SER A 355 -2.28 8.99 11.90
CA SER A 355 -2.50 10.29 11.27
C SER A 355 -2.79 10.14 9.79
N ARG A 356 -3.69 10.99 9.28
CA ARG A 356 -3.92 11.13 7.84
C ARG A 356 -2.77 11.89 7.22
N LEU A 357 -2.22 11.34 6.15
CA LEU A 357 -1.21 11.97 5.32
C LEU A 357 -1.89 12.73 4.19
N HIS A 358 -2.94 12.20 3.58
CA HIS A 358 -3.63 12.89 2.49
C HIS A 358 -5.11 12.60 2.54
N THR A 359 -5.89 13.59 2.12
CA THR A 359 -7.33 13.46 1.90
C THR A 359 -7.56 13.84 0.46
N PHE A 360 -8.17 12.95 -0.31
CA PHE A 360 -8.61 13.26 -1.66
C PHE A 360 -9.84 14.17 -1.57
N THR A 361 -9.87 15.25 -2.34
CA THR A 361 -10.78 16.39 -2.13
C THR A 361 -11.35 16.99 -3.39
N ASP A 362 -10.86 16.64 -4.57
CA ASP A 362 -11.22 17.29 -5.82
C ASP A 362 -11.43 16.25 -6.93
N TYR A 363 -12.61 15.63 -6.93
CA TYR A 363 -13.01 14.76 -8.03
C TYR A 363 -13.36 15.60 -9.27
N PRO A 364 -12.72 15.39 -10.45
CA PRO A 364 -11.79 14.29 -10.80
C PRO A 364 -10.29 14.67 -10.86
N SER A 365 -9.87 15.83 -10.34
CA SER A 365 -8.54 16.40 -10.50
C SER A 365 -7.44 15.77 -9.63
N ASP A 366 -7.72 15.41 -8.37
CA ASP A 366 -6.76 14.78 -7.45
C ASP A 366 -6.92 13.25 -7.34
N GLY A 367 -7.91 12.69 -8.05
CA GLY A 367 -8.21 11.27 -8.06
C GLY A 367 -9.11 10.84 -6.90
N ALA A 368 -9.71 9.66 -7.00
CA ALA A 368 -10.58 9.12 -5.96
C ALA A 368 -10.48 7.60 -5.88
N ASN A 369 -10.73 7.08 -4.67
CA ASN A 369 -10.77 5.67 -4.33
C ASN A 369 -9.39 4.98 -4.48
N PRO A 370 -8.44 5.28 -3.58
CA PRO A 370 -7.14 4.64 -3.54
C PRO A 370 -7.24 3.21 -2.97
N GLU A 371 -7.32 2.21 -3.84
CA GLU A 371 -7.47 0.78 -3.46
C GLU A 371 -6.14 0.00 -3.40
N ALA A 372 -5.07 0.64 -3.81
CA ALA A 372 -3.78 0.01 -4.05
C ALA A 372 -2.81 0.19 -2.87
N THR A 373 -1.97 -0.83 -2.64
CA THR A 373 -0.77 -0.65 -1.80
C THR A 373 0.16 0.36 -2.45
N MET A 374 0.73 1.27 -1.65
CA MET A 374 1.67 2.27 -2.14
C MET A 374 3.09 1.73 -2.18
N VAL A 375 3.89 2.19 -3.14
CA VAL A 375 5.34 1.89 -3.21
C VAL A 375 6.16 3.12 -2.83
N PHE A 376 7.33 2.88 -2.25
CA PHE A 376 8.20 3.90 -1.67
C PHE A 376 9.45 4.11 -2.53
N SER A 377 9.86 5.35 -2.71
CA SER A 377 11.21 5.70 -3.12
C SER A 377 11.70 6.91 -2.34
N GLY A 378 12.63 6.69 -1.40
CA GLY A 378 13.04 7.74 -0.47
C GLY A 378 11.87 8.26 0.37
N ASN A 379 11.49 9.52 0.14
CA ASN A 379 10.39 10.18 0.86
C ASN A 379 9.08 10.26 0.05
N ASP A 380 9.07 9.64 -1.12
CA ASP A 380 7.96 9.72 -2.05
C ASP A 380 7.16 8.42 -2.05
N PHE A 381 5.85 8.56 -1.95
CA PHE A 381 4.87 7.49 -2.09
C PHE A 381 4.30 7.56 -3.49
N TYR A 382 4.17 6.41 -4.12
CA TYR A 382 3.50 6.28 -5.41
C TYR A 382 2.32 5.35 -5.24
N GLY A 383 1.17 5.76 -5.77
CA GLY A 383 -0.06 5.01 -5.68
C GLY A 383 -0.97 5.30 -6.86
N THR A 384 -2.10 4.62 -6.88
CA THR A 384 -3.11 4.75 -7.93
C THR A 384 -4.47 5.07 -7.33
N THR A 385 -5.32 5.71 -8.11
CA THR A 385 -6.73 5.93 -7.79
C THR A 385 -7.59 5.33 -8.89
N GLN A 386 -8.69 4.65 -8.51
CA GLN A 386 -9.61 4.06 -9.48
C GLN A 386 -10.26 5.11 -10.38
N TYR A 387 -10.57 6.25 -9.77
CA TYR A 387 -11.24 7.38 -10.40
C TYR A 387 -10.35 8.63 -10.41
N GLY A 388 -10.74 9.60 -11.22
CA GLY A 388 -9.93 10.75 -11.62
C GLY A 388 -9.66 10.76 -13.12
N GLY A 389 -8.92 11.75 -13.62
CA GLY A 389 -8.71 11.88 -15.07
C GLY A 389 -10.02 12.09 -15.85
N SER A 390 -9.99 11.93 -17.17
CA SER A 390 -11.21 12.09 -17.98
C SER A 390 -12.18 10.92 -17.73
N TRP A 391 -13.47 11.19 -17.59
CA TRP A 391 -14.51 10.16 -17.35
C TRP A 391 -14.25 9.25 -16.15
N ALA A 392 -13.51 9.73 -15.15
CA ALA A 392 -13.15 8.95 -13.97
C ALA A 392 -12.31 7.69 -14.31
N SER A 393 -11.43 7.80 -15.30
CA SER A 393 -10.57 6.69 -15.75
C SER A 393 -9.38 6.42 -14.82
N GLY A 394 -9.19 7.21 -13.77
CA GLY A 394 -8.18 6.97 -12.73
C GLY A 394 -6.88 7.75 -12.91
N THR A 395 -6.01 7.68 -11.90
CA THR A 395 -4.71 8.37 -11.89
C THR A 395 -3.59 7.52 -11.31
N VAL A 396 -2.35 7.87 -11.66
CA VAL A 396 -1.14 7.54 -10.88
C VAL A 396 -0.70 8.81 -10.18
N PHE A 397 -0.49 8.76 -8.87
CA PHE A 397 -0.07 9.91 -8.07
C PHE A 397 1.25 9.66 -7.36
N LYS A 398 1.86 10.78 -6.97
CA LYS A 398 3.02 10.90 -6.09
C LYS A 398 2.63 11.74 -4.88
N LEU A 399 2.89 11.22 -3.70
CA LEU A 399 2.77 11.95 -2.44
C LEU A 399 4.16 12.05 -1.80
N SER A 400 4.73 13.26 -1.81
CA SER A 400 6.06 13.52 -1.25
C SER A 400 5.90 13.98 0.20
N LEU A 401 6.46 13.22 1.14
CA LEU A 401 6.48 13.64 2.53
C LEU A 401 7.57 14.70 2.76
N PRO A 402 7.36 15.63 3.71
CA PRO A 402 8.37 16.60 4.08
C PRO A 402 9.71 15.93 4.35
N ARG A 403 10.78 16.45 3.75
CA ARG A 403 12.13 16.04 4.15
C ARG A 403 12.43 16.68 5.49
N PRO A 404 12.95 15.93 6.47
CA PRO A 404 13.51 16.56 7.65
C PRO A 404 14.61 17.53 7.23
N GLN A 405 14.39 18.82 7.46
CA GLN A 405 15.44 19.81 7.25
C GLN A 405 16.26 19.95 8.53
N LEU A 406 17.56 19.68 8.40
CA LEU A 406 18.54 20.16 9.37
C LEU A 406 18.62 21.69 9.22
N THR A 407 18.15 22.39 10.24
CA THR A 407 18.21 23.84 10.32
C THR A 407 19.41 24.25 11.15
N ILE A 408 20.15 25.26 10.69
CA ILE A 408 21.24 25.86 11.43
C ILE A 408 20.96 27.34 11.62
N PHE A 409 21.06 27.84 12.85
CA PHE A 409 20.99 29.27 13.12
C PHE A 409 22.03 29.68 14.16
N ARG A 410 22.43 30.95 14.14
CA ARG A 410 23.41 31.50 15.08
C ARG A 410 22.68 32.21 16.22
N SER A 411 23.11 31.99 17.46
CA SER A 411 22.59 32.67 18.63
C SER A 411 23.67 32.80 19.72
N ALA A 412 23.91 34.02 20.19
CA ALA A 412 24.80 34.31 21.32
C ALA A 412 26.19 33.61 21.27
N GLY A 413 26.87 33.66 20.12
CA GLY A 413 28.19 33.02 19.94
C GLY A 413 28.16 31.50 19.70
N ASN A 414 26.97 30.90 19.69
CA ASN A 414 26.75 29.50 19.38
C ASN A 414 26.07 29.33 18.02
N PHE A 415 26.25 28.16 17.41
CA PHE A 415 25.34 27.67 16.40
C PHE A 415 24.40 26.66 17.07
N ILE A 416 23.15 26.69 16.63
CA ILE A 416 22.11 25.76 17.06
C ILE A 416 21.70 24.99 15.82
N LEU A 417 21.94 23.68 15.85
CA LEU A 417 21.43 22.73 14.87
C LEU A 417 20.13 22.14 15.42
N SER A 418 19.05 22.36 14.71
CA SER A 418 17.75 21.79 15.03
C SER A 418 17.30 20.93 13.87
N TRP A 419 16.78 19.75 14.20
CA TRP A 419 16.03 18.94 13.28
C TRP A 419 14.72 18.54 13.93
N PRO A 420 13.67 18.31 13.13
CA PRO A 420 12.40 17.91 13.70
C PRO A 420 12.58 16.61 14.48
N SER A 421 11.95 16.51 15.66
CA SER A 421 11.87 15.28 16.43
C SER A 421 10.52 14.57 16.25
N ASN A 422 9.55 15.23 15.59
CA ASN A 422 8.19 14.72 15.36
C ASN A 422 7.55 15.22 14.04
N VAL A 423 8.08 14.83 12.87
CA VAL A 423 7.41 15.14 11.59
C VAL A 423 6.33 14.11 11.32
N ALA A 424 5.12 14.56 11.02
CA ALA A 424 4.08 13.68 10.50
C ALA A 424 4.63 12.93 9.28
N GLY A 425 4.63 11.61 9.33
CA GLY A 425 5.27 10.75 8.33
C GLY A 425 6.64 10.13 8.68
N PHE A 426 7.36 10.65 9.69
CA PHE A 426 8.75 10.26 9.96
C PHE A 426 9.02 10.04 11.46
N SER A 427 9.57 8.89 11.82
CA SER A 427 10.14 8.65 13.15
C SER A 427 11.62 9.01 13.13
N PHE A 428 12.06 9.84 14.08
CA PHE A 428 13.48 10.18 14.28
C PHE A 428 14.17 9.26 15.28
N ALA A 429 13.46 8.24 15.79
CA ALA A 429 14.08 7.18 16.56
C ALA A 429 15.08 6.47 15.64
N GLY A 430 16.37 6.51 16.01
CA GLY A 430 17.44 5.91 15.23
C GLY A 430 18.06 6.80 14.16
N TYR A 431 18.10 8.13 14.31
CA TYR A 431 18.99 8.98 13.50
C TYR A 431 20.17 9.49 14.33
N SER A 432 21.36 9.53 13.72
CA SER A 432 22.56 10.13 14.31
C SER A 432 22.94 11.42 13.59
N LEU A 433 23.22 12.47 14.36
CA LEU A 433 23.87 13.66 13.82
C LEU A 433 25.34 13.32 13.54
N GLN A 434 25.80 13.61 12.33
CA GLN A 434 27.20 13.47 11.95
C GLN A 434 27.80 14.81 11.57
N SER A 435 29.13 14.92 11.68
CA SER A 435 29.89 16.06 11.15
C SER A 435 31.12 15.64 10.34
N ALA A 436 31.53 16.50 9.42
CA ALA A 436 32.73 16.35 8.60
C ALA A 436 33.44 17.70 8.40
N PRO A 437 34.77 17.71 8.15
CA PRO A 437 35.50 18.94 7.81
C PRO A 437 35.24 19.44 6.38
N ALA A 438 34.75 18.57 5.48
CA ALA A 438 34.41 18.90 4.10
C ALA A 438 33.08 18.26 3.71
N SER A 439 32.35 18.87 2.76
CA SER A 439 31.04 18.37 2.28
C SER A 439 31.11 17.00 1.61
N THR A 440 32.26 16.65 1.04
CA THR A 440 32.55 15.35 0.40
C THR A 440 33.44 14.44 1.27
N GLY A 441 33.71 14.83 2.52
CA GLY A 441 34.59 14.09 3.42
C GLY A 441 33.90 12.97 4.20
N THR A 442 34.67 12.27 5.02
CA THR A 442 34.15 11.25 5.95
C THR A 442 33.37 11.92 7.07
N PHE A 443 32.08 11.59 7.17
CA PHE A 443 31.22 12.02 8.26
C PHE A 443 31.31 11.07 9.45
N THR A 444 31.49 11.62 10.65
CA THR A 444 31.56 10.85 11.90
C THR A 444 30.38 11.19 12.81
N ASN A 445 29.80 10.18 13.47
CA ASN A 445 28.75 10.35 14.47
C ASN A 445 29.20 11.32 15.58
N LEU A 446 28.28 12.19 16.00
CA LEU A 446 28.39 13.01 17.20
C LEU A 446 27.62 12.29 18.32
N PRO A 447 28.30 11.54 19.21
CA PRO A 447 27.63 10.72 20.21
C PRO A 447 26.79 11.58 21.16
N GLY A 448 25.56 11.13 21.45
CA GLY A 448 24.65 11.81 22.38
C GLY A 448 24.06 13.13 21.87
N ALA A 449 24.25 13.49 20.60
CA ALA A 449 23.64 14.67 20.02
C ALA A 449 22.10 14.53 19.96
N THR A 450 21.40 15.44 20.63
CA THR A 450 19.93 15.54 20.61
C THR A 450 19.51 16.86 19.97
N SER A 451 18.30 16.93 19.42
CA SER A 451 17.74 18.16 18.85
C SER A 451 17.07 19.01 19.95
N PRO A 452 17.37 20.32 20.05
CA PRO A 452 18.39 21.05 19.31
C PRO A 452 19.81 20.80 19.85
N TYR A 453 20.77 20.62 18.96
CA TYR A 453 22.19 20.50 19.27
C TYR A 453 22.85 21.88 19.26
N THR A 454 23.31 22.35 20.41
CA THR A 454 23.90 23.68 20.58
C THR A 454 25.39 23.56 20.84
N ASN A 455 26.20 24.26 20.05
CA ASN A 455 27.64 24.30 20.21
C ASN A 455 28.20 25.71 19.97
N PRO A 456 29.33 26.07 20.61
CA PRO A 456 30.06 27.30 20.30
C PRO A 456 30.48 27.38 18.83
N ILE A 457 30.40 28.57 18.24
CA ILE A 457 30.98 28.85 16.92
C ILE A 457 32.48 29.09 17.13
N THR A 458 33.23 27.99 17.21
CA THR A 458 34.68 28.03 17.37
C THR A 458 35.35 27.06 16.39
N GLY A 459 36.57 27.39 15.96
CA GLY A 459 37.38 26.51 15.11
C GLY A 459 37.07 26.57 13.61
N ALA A 460 37.48 25.51 12.89
CA ALA A 460 37.39 25.40 11.44
C ALA A 460 35.96 25.08 10.97
N GLN A 461 35.68 25.37 9.69
CA GLN A 461 34.41 25.03 9.05
C GLN A 461 34.07 23.55 9.22
N ARG A 462 32.79 23.28 9.48
CA ARG A 462 32.24 21.93 9.59
C ARG A 462 30.94 21.82 8.81
N PHE A 463 30.71 20.64 8.26
CA PHE A 463 29.48 20.24 7.58
C PHE A 463 28.77 19.24 8.47
N PHE A 464 27.43 19.29 8.47
CA PHE A 464 26.60 18.44 9.31
C PHE A 464 25.56 17.73 8.44
N ARG A 465 25.22 16.50 8.82
CA ARG A 465 24.12 15.75 8.22
C ARG A 465 23.42 14.89 9.27
N LEU A 466 22.18 14.52 8.98
CA LEU A 466 21.50 13.44 9.69
C LEU A 466 21.58 12.19 8.83
N ILE A 467 21.83 11.06 9.48
CA ILE A 467 21.80 9.75 8.84
C ILE A 467 20.93 8.82 9.67
N SER A 468 20.12 7.98 9.02
CA SER A 468 19.47 6.87 9.71
C SER A 468 20.54 5.89 10.18
N ASN A 469 20.40 5.41 11.42
CA ASN A 469 21.26 4.40 12.01
C ASN A 469 21.12 3.06 11.31
#